data_AF-A0A3C2E1R3-F1
#
_entry.id   AF-A0A3C2E1R3-F1
#
_cell.length_a   1.000
_cell.length_b   1.000
_cell.length_c   1.000
_cell.angle_alpha   90.00
_cell.angle_beta   90.00
_cell.angle_gamma   90.00
#
_symmetry.space_group_name_H-M   'P 1'
#
loop_
_entity.id
_entity.type
_entity.pdbx_description
1 polymer ?
#
loop_
_entity_poly.entity_id
_entity_poly.type
_entity_poly.pdbx_seq_one_letter_code
_entity_poly.pdbx_strand_id
1 'polypeptide(L)'
;LGPAPQYLIVFEGGDHSVFNGQPRPGRVEPENYLAIQAATAEATTLFFQAWLTGDADARDFLNSESFDTRFAPLGEVRRRNTP
;
A
#
# COMPACT_ATOMS: atom_id res chain seq x y z
N LEU A 1 -20.07 -3.09 10.81
CA LEU A 1 -19.18 -2.88 9.66
C LEU A 1 -19.42 -4.03 8.69
N GLY A 2 -19.74 -3.76 7.42
CA GLY A 2 -19.84 -4.81 6.41
C GLY A 2 -18.46 -5.44 6.13
N PRO A 3 -18.37 -6.46 5.26
CA PRO A 3 -17.07 -6.99 4.84
C PRO A 3 -16.23 -5.86 4.24
N ALA A 4 -14.93 -5.83 4.56
CA ALA A 4 -14.03 -4.85 3.99
C ALA A 4 -13.88 -5.06 2.47
N PRO A 5 -13.86 -3.98 1.67
CA PRO A 5 -13.54 -4.06 0.25
C PRO A 5 -12.07 -4.41 0.06
N GLN A 6 -11.70 -4.73 -1.18
CA GLN A 6 -10.33 -5.06 -1.52
C GLN A 6 -9.64 -3.88 -2.19
N TYR A 7 -8.43 -3.60 -1.74
CA TYR A 7 -7.49 -2.66 -2.34
C TYR A 7 -6.27 -3.45 -2.83
N LEU A 8 -5.80 -3.15 -4.03
CA LEU A 8 -4.61 -3.75 -4.64
C LEU A 8 -3.68 -2.62 -5.09
N ILE A 9 -2.44 -2.66 -4.62
CA ILE A 9 -1.37 -1.77 -5.07
C ILE A 9 -0.32 -2.64 -5.75
N VAL A 10 0.01 -2.33 -7.00
CA VAL A 10 1.04 -3.04 -7.77
C VAL A 10 2.20 -2.09 -7.96
N PHE A 11 3.31 -2.37 -7.27
CA PHE A 11 4.51 -1.53 -7.33
C PHE A 11 5.37 -1.85 -8.56
N GLU A 12 5.76 -0.82 -9.31
CA GLU A 12 6.68 -0.96 -10.44
C GLU A 12 8.12 -1.18 -9.98
N GLY A 13 8.81 -2.13 -10.62
CA GLY A 13 10.18 -2.48 -10.27
C GLY A 13 10.34 -3.14 -8.90
N GLY A 14 9.24 -3.48 -8.22
CA GLY A 14 9.23 -4.30 -7.02
C GLY A 14 9.37 -5.79 -7.36
N ASP A 15 10.10 -6.52 -6.52
CA ASP A 15 10.09 -7.98 -6.54
C ASP A 15 9.74 -8.51 -5.14
N HIS A 16 9.63 -9.83 -5.00
CA HIS A 16 9.28 -10.44 -3.71
C HIS A 16 10.26 -10.14 -2.59
N SER A 17 11.52 -9.84 -2.90
CA SER A 17 12.53 -9.56 -1.89
C SER A 17 12.46 -8.18 -1.27
N VAL A 18 11.62 -7.28 -1.79
CA VAL A 18 11.35 -5.98 -1.16
C VAL A 18 10.80 -6.11 0.27
N PHE A 19 10.22 -7.26 0.62
CA PHE A 19 9.68 -7.54 1.96
C PHE A 19 10.62 -8.38 2.84
N ASN A 20 11.84 -8.66 2.39
CA ASN A 20 12.80 -9.37 3.24
C ASN A 20 13.29 -8.42 4.35
N GLY A 21 13.18 -8.85 5.61
CA GLY A 21 13.65 -8.07 6.76
C GLY A 21 15.17 -8.05 6.95
N GLN A 22 15.94 -8.68 6.06
CA GLN A 22 17.41 -8.73 6.13
C GLN A 22 18.01 -8.57 4.72
N PRO A 23 18.99 -7.66 4.55
CA PRO A 23 19.75 -7.55 3.32
C PRO A 23 20.42 -8.88 2.99
N ARG A 24 20.39 -9.28 1.71
CA ARG A 24 21.11 -10.49 1.27
C ARG A 24 22.60 -10.15 1.07
N PRO A 25 23.54 -10.89 1.69
CA PRO A 25 24.96 -10.66 1.49
C PRO A 25 25.33 -10.66 0.00
N GLY A 26 26.04 -9.63 -0.44
CA GLY A 26 26.48 -9.50 -1.84
C GLY A 26 25.40 -9.04 -2.83
N ARG A 27 24.17 -8.75 -2.38
CA ARG A 27 23.13 -8.17 -3.24
C ARG A 27 23.01 -6.68 -2.98
N VAL A 28 23.07 -5.90 -4.05
CA VAL A 28 22.66 -4.48 -4.03
C VAL A 28 21.15 -4.44 -4.15
N GLU A 29 20.49 -3.87 -3.15
CA GLU A 29 19.04 -3.66 -3.19
C GLU A 29 18.71 -2.50 -4.14
N PRO A 30 17.66 -2.63 -4.96
CA PRO A 30 17.15 -1.52 -5.75
C PRO A 30 16.78 -0.30 -4.88
N GLU A 31 17.08 0.90 -5.36
CA GLU A 31 16.86 2.14 -4.62
C GLU A 31 15.37 2.38 -4.26
N ASN A 32 14.45 1.85 -5.06
CA ASN A 32 13.01 1.97 -4.84
C ASN A 32 12.47 1.08 -3.70
N TYR A 33 13.27 0.16 -3.14
CA TYR A 33 12.79 -0.74 -2.08
C TYR A 33 12.30 0.00 -0.85
N LEU A 34 13.05 1.01 -0.39
CA LEU A 34 12.65 1.79 0.80
C LEU A 34 11.33 2.53 0.57
N ALA A 35 11.11 3.06 -0.64
CA ALA A 35 9.87 3.73 -1.00
C ALA A 35 8.68 2.74 -1.02
N ILE A 36 8.87 1.55 -1.60
CA ILE A 36 7.85 0.50 -1.64
C ILE A 36 7.51 0.00 -0.22
N GLN A 37 8.51 -0.20 0.63
CA GLN A 37 8.30 -0.61 2.02
C GLN A 37 7.52 0.44 2.82
N ALA A 38 7.90 1.72 2.70
CA ALA A 38 7.20 2.82 3.35
C ALA A 38 5.76 2.92 2.87
N ALA A 39 5.53 2.85 1.56
CA ALA A 39 4.20 2.87 0.95
C ALA A 39 3.34 1.68 1.41
N THR A 40 3.93 0.49 1.52
CA THR A 40 3.24 -0.70 2.02
C THR A 40 2.82 -0.53 3.48
N ALA A 41 3.72 -0.03 4.34
CA ALA A 41 3.42 0.22 5.73
C ALA A 41 2.30 1.25 5.90
N GLU A 42 2.35 2.33 5.11
CA GLU A 42 1.32 3.37 5.10
C GLU A 42 -0.05 2.83 4.67
N ALA A 43 -0.14 2.20 3.49
CA ALA A 43 -1.40 1.69 2.96
C ALA A 43 -2.02 0.64 3.89
N THR A 44 -1.19 -0.24 4.47
CA THR A 44 -1.63 -1.25 5.44
C THR A 44 -2.18 -0.61 6.70
N THR A 45 -1.52 0.44 7.21
CA THR A 45 -1.96 1.18 8.40
C THR A 45 -3.31 1.86 8.15
N LEU A 46 -3.46 2.56 7.01
CA LEU A 46 -4.72 3.19 6.61
C LEU A 46 -5.85 2.17 6.48
N PHE A 47 -5.57 1.00 5.87
CA PHE A 47 -6.56 -0.07 5.76
C PHE A 47 -7.04 -0.56 7.13
N PHE A 48 -6.12 -0.77 8.07
CA PHE A 48 -6.48 -1.19 9.42
C PHE A 48 -7.22 -0.09 10.20
N GLN A 49 -6.81 1.17 10.07
CA GLN A 49 -7.56 2.28 10.67
C GLN A 49 -9.01 2.32 10.14
N ALA A 50 -9.17 2.23 8.82
CA ALA A 50 -10.49 2.27 8.19
C ALA A 50 -11.39 1.10 8.60
N TRP A 51 -10.87 -0.14 8.61
CA TRP A 51 -11.70 -1.34 8.68
C TRP A 51 -11.61 -2.12 9.99
N LEU A 52 -10.52 -2.02 10.76
CA LEU A 52 -10.44 -2.61 12.10
C LEU A 52 -10.93 -1.64 13.17
N THR A 53 -10.54 -0.36 13.11
CA THR A 53 -10.94 0.63 14.13
C THR A 53 -12.17 1.43 13.73
N GLY A 54 -12.60 1.37 12.46
CA GLY A 54 -13.77 2.09 11.96
C GLY A 54 -13.54 3.59 11.76
N ASP A 55 -12.29 4.00 11.53
CA ASP A 55 -11.92 5.39 11.26
C ASP A 55 -12.51 5.85 9.91
N ALA A 56 -13.40 6.84 9.97
CA ALA A 56 -14.09 7.35 8.78
C ALA A 56 -13.14 8.13 7.87
N ASP A 57 -12.20 8.91 8.42
CA ASP A 57 -11.29 9.74 7.63
C ASP A 57 -10.30 8.85 6.86
N ALA A 58 -9.78 7.80 7.51
CA ALA A 58 -8.94 6.82 6.85
C ALA A 58 -9.67 6.09 5.71
N ARG A 59 -10.96 5.74 5.94
CA ARG A 59 -11.79 5.11 4.93
C ARG A 59 -12.07 6.04 3.75
N ASP A 60 -12.41 7.29 4.01
CA ASP A 60 -12.70 8.28 2.98
C ASP A 60 -11.44 8.59 2.17
N PHE A 61 -10.28 8.68 2.83
CA PHE A 61 -9.00 8.83 2.16
C PHE A 61 -8.68 7.65 1.23
N LEU A 62 -8.82 6.39 1.69
CA LEU A 62 -8.58 5.19 0.87
C LEU A 62 -9.43 5.15 -0.41
N ASN A 63 -10.62 5.75 -0.39
CA ASN A 63 -11.55 5.79 -1.52
C ASN A 63 -11.43 7.07 -2.37
N SER A 64 -10.48 7.96 -2.04
CA SER A 64 -10.29 9.23 -2.74
C SER A 64 -9.26 9.17 -3.87
N GLU A 65 -9.36 10.12 -4.81
CA GLU A 65 -8.32 10.36 -5.83
C GLU A 65 -6.98 10.78 -5.22
N SER A 66 -6.98 11.33 -3.99
CA SER A 66 -5.75 11.68 -3.27
C SER A 66 -4.93 10.46 -2.93
N PHE A 67 -5.57 9.33 -2.60
CA PHE A 67 -4.87 8.06 -2.42
C PHE A 67 -4.27 7.57 -3.74
N ASP A 68 -5.00 7.68 -4.85
CA ASP A 68 -4.47 7.29 -6.17
C ASP A 68 -3.25 8.13 -6.56
N THR A 69 -3.36 9.45 -6.40
CA THR A 69 -2.27 10.39 -6.68
C THR A 69 -1.04 10.12 -5.82
N ARG A 70 -1.24 9.72 -4.56
CA ARG A 70 -0.16 9.45 -3.62
C ARG A 70 0.66 8.22 -4.01
N PHE A 71 0.01 7.19 -4.55
CA PHE A 71 0.66 5.92 -4.91
C PHE A 71 1.01 5.80 -6.39
N ALA A 72 0.45 6.66 -7.26
CA ALA A 72 0.74 6.72 -8.69
C ALA A 72 2.24 6.78 -9.05
N PRO A 73 3.13 7.48 -8.30
CA PRO A 73 4.56 7.49 -8.60
C PRO A 73 5.26 6.14 -8.39
N LEU A 74 4.63 5.22 -7.64
CA LEU A 74 5.20 3.92 -7.29
C LEU A 74 4.55 2.76 -8.05
N GLY A 75 3.41 2.99 -8.71
CA GLY A 75 2.72 2.01 -9.54
C GLY A 75 1.22 2.23 -9.61
N GLU A 76 0.45 1.13 -9.70
CA GLU A 76 -0.99 1.17 -9.97
C GLU A 76 -1.83 0.83 -8.72
N VAL A 77 -2.93 1.56 -8.52
CA VAL A 77 -3.94 1.28 -7.49
C VAL A 77 -5.21 0.74 -8.14
N ARG A 78 -5.77 -0.33 -7.57
CA ARG A 78 -7.06 -0.91 -7.96
C ARG A 78 -7.93 -1.15 -6.74
N ARG A 79 -9.24 -0.98 -6.90
CA ARG A 79 -10.25 -1.23 -5.86
C ARG A 79 -11.28 -2.23 -6.37
N ARG A 80 -11.77 -3.10 -5.48
CA ARG A 80 -12.86 -4.03 -5.76
C ARG A 80 -13.86 -4.02 -4.61
N ASN A 81 -15.14 -3.96 -4.96
CA ASN A 81 -16.28 -3.90 -4.03
C ASN A 81 -16.27 -2.66 -3.12
N THR A 82 -15.63 -1.56 -3.51
CA THR A 82 -15.77 -0.29 -2.79
C THR A 82 -17.18 0.29 -3.00
N PRO A 83 -17.75 0.91 -1.95
CA PRO A 83 -19.07 1.53 -2.01
C PRO A 83 -19.14 2.69 -3.00
#